data_AF-A0A4Q5J4Y1-F1
#
_entry.id   AF-A0A4Q5J4Y1-F1
#
_cell.length_a   1.000
_cell.length_b   1.000
_cell.length_c   1.000
_cell.angle_alpha   90.00
_cell.angle_beta   90.00
_cell.angle_gamma   90.00
#
_symmetry.space_group_name_H-M   'P 1'
#
loop_
_entity.id
_entity.type
_entity.pdbx_description
1 polymer ?
#
loop_
_entity_poly.entity_id
_entity_poly.type
_entity_poly.pdbx_seq_one_letter_code
_entity_poly.pdbx_strand_id
1 'polypeptide(L)'
;MGTLHRPHSPPKSRIARPPYRCPGGSTRAAPLVSHWTIGADVAWVGDTSRVALVDLKRPDEPAVLTGSSAAIWHTIGHASWGEDVITSVAELFDVPADTVADDVRSFLEDLEARGLITREDGRHG
;
A
#
# COMPACT_ATOMS: atom_id res chain seq x y z
N MET A 1 20.18 -30.05 51.63
CA MET A 1 19.12 -30.60 50.74
C MET A 1 17.92 -29.66 50.88
N GLY A 2 17.68 -28.75 49.92
CA GLY A 2 16.66 -28.92 48.86
C GLY A 2 15.25 -28.91 49.50
N THR A 3 14.33 -27.98 49.26
CA THR A 3 13.75 -27.57 47.97
C THR A 3 12.91 -26.28 48.11
N LEU A 4 12.88 -25.49 47.03
CA LEU A 4 11.97 -24.37 46.76
C LEU A 4 10.49 -24.77 46.82
N HIS A 5 9.62 -23.93 47.41
CA HIS A 5 8.24 -23.81 46.92
C HIS A 5 7.64 -22.40 47.05
N ARG A 6 7.61 -21.74 45.88
CA ARG A 6 6.60 -20.84 45.28
C ARG A 6 5.63 -20.08 46.21
N PRO A 7 5.55 -18.74 46.09
CA PRO A 7 4.43 -17.98 46.66
C PRO A 7 3.12 -18.19 45.88
N HIS A 8 2.04 -18.23 46.65
CA HIS A 8 0.64 -18.37 46.28
C HIS A 8 0.17 -17.25 45.33
N SER A 9 -0.57 -17.63 44.29
CA SER A 9 -1.28 -16.72 43.37
C SER A 9 -2.50 -16.06 44.04
N PRO A 10 -2.82 -14.79 43.72
CA PRO A 10 -4.09 -14.17 44.09
C PRO A 10 -5.27 -14.67 43.21
N PRO A 11 -6.52 -14.54 43.67
CA PRO A 11 -7.69 -15.18 43.05
C PRO A 11 -8.34 -14.38 41.89
N LYS A 12 -8.56 -15.10 40.79
CA LYS A 12 -9.65 -15.05 39.79
C LYS A 12 -10.39 -13.71 39.59
N SER A 13 -9.92 -12.92 38.63
CA SER A 13 -10.74 -11.89 37.97
C SER A 13 -11.92 -12.52 37.22
N ARG A 14 -13.09 -12.06 37.64
CA ARG A 14 -14.42 -12.28 37.08
C ARG A 14 -14.54 -11.42 35.82
N ILE A 15 -14.43 -12.02 34.64
CA ILE A 15 -14.89 -11.39 33.38
C ILE A 15 -15.81 -12.39 32.69
N ALA A 16 -17.11 -12.16 32.87
CA ALA A 16 -18.16 -12.77 32.09
C ALA A 16 -17.97 -12.34 30.62
N ARG A 17 -17.83 -13.31 29.72
CA ARG A 17 -17.83 -13.07 28.27
C ARG A 17 -19.26 -12.78 27.83
N PRO A 18 -19.57 -11.64 27.20
CA PRO A 18 -20.88 -11.44 26.58
C PRO A 18 -20.98 -12.25 25.27
N PRO A 19 -22.16 -12.80 24.93
CA PRO A 19 -22.37 -13.55 23.71
C PRO A 19 -22.73 -12.58 22.57
N TYR A 20 -21.77 -11.82 22.05
CA TYR A 20 -22.01 -11.12 20.79
C TYR A 20 -21.64 -12.05 19.64
N ARG A 21 -22.53 -13.01 19.38
CA ARG A 21 -22.73 -13.56 18.05
C ARG A 21 -23.62 -12.56 17.33
N CYS A 22 -23.05 -11.63 16.58
CA CYS A 22 -23.81 -10.81 15.64
C CYS A 22 -24.01 -11.64 14.37
N PRO A 23 -25.25 -12.03 14.00
CA PRO A 23 -25.57 -12.58 12.70
C PRO A 23 -26.01 -11.44 11.78
N GLY A 24 -25.34 -11.27 10.65
CA GLY A 24 -25.83 -10.38 9.60
C GLY A 24 -25.17 -9.01 9.57
N GLY A 25 -23.97 -8.96 9.00
CA GLY A 25 -23.49 -7.80 8.26
C GLY A 25 -22.80 -8.39 7.05
N SER A 26 -23.33 -8.15 5.86
CA SER A 26 -22.75 -8.60 4.60
C SER A 26 -21.23 -8.43 4.66
N THR A 27 -20.48 -9.50 4.38
CA THR A 27 -19.09 -9.33 3.97
C THR A 27 -19.15 -8.47 2.72
N ARG A 28 -19.10 -7.14 2.86
CA ARG A 28 -18.68 -6.26 1.79
C ARG A 28 -17.29 -6.78 1.50
N ALA A 29 -17.16 -7.54 0.42
CA ALA A 29 -15.86 -7.93 -0.09
C ALA A 29 -15.03 -6.64 -0.01
N ALA A 30 -13.92 -6.67 0.73
CA ALA A 30 -12.99 -5.56 0.70
C ALA A 30 -12.81 -5.23 -0.79
N PRO A 31 -12.94 -3.96 -1.21
CA PRO A 31 -12.75 -3.63 -2.61
C PRO A 31 -11.44 -4.29 -3.04
N LEU A 32 -11.44 -4.96 -4.18
CA LEU A 32 -10.24 -5.56 -4.73
C LEU A 32 -9.29 -4.40 -5.03
N VAL A 33 -8.50 -4.02 -4.03
CA VAL A 33 -7.54 -2.93 -4.16
C VAL A 33 -6.42 -3.53 -5.00
N SER A 34 -6.30 -3.06 -6.24
CA SER A 34 -5.17 -3.44 -7.09
C SER A 34 -3.89 -2.95 -6.41
N HIS A 35 -2.99 -3.88 -6.11
CA HIS A 35 -1.73 -3.52 -5.51
C HIS A 35 -0.73 -3.19 -6.64
N TRP A 36 -0.13 -2.01 -6.55
CA TRP A 36 0.86 -1.56 -7.52
C TRP A 36 2.24 -1.67 -6.90
N THR A 37 3.16 -2.32 -7.61
CA THR A 37 4.52 -2.52 -7.14
C THR A 37 5.50 -2.02 -8.18
N ILE A 38 6.59 -1.38 -7.76
CA ILE A 38 7.66 -0.96 -8.67
C ILE A 38 8.34 -2.21 -9.24
N GLY A 39 8.58 -2.21 -10.56
CA GLY A 39 9.23 -3.33 -11.24
C GLY A 39 10.61 -3.62 -10.66
N ALA A 40 10.97 -4.90 -10.49
CA ALA A 40 12.24 -5.30 -9.90
C ALA A 40 13.47 -4.81 -10.68
N ASP A 41 13.32 -4.57 -11.98
CA ASP A 41 14.36 -4.08 -12.88
C ASP A 41 14.33 -2.54 -13.02
N VAL A 42 13.63 -1.82 -12.15
CA VAL A 42 13.49 -0.37 -12.22
C VAL A 42 14.31 0.28 -11.10
N ALA A 43 15.37 0.99 -11.48
CA ALA A 43 16.11 1.83 -10.57
C ALA A 43 15.56 3.25 -10.62
N TRP A 44 15.45 3.91 -9.46
CA TRP A 44 15.00 5.30 -9.39
C TRP A 44 15.84 6.11 -8.41
N VAL A 45 16.03 7.39 -8.71
CA VAL A 45 16.79 8.34 -7.88
C VAL A 45 16.15 9.72 -7.92
N GLY A 46 16.04 10.36 -6.75
CA GLY A 46 15.49 11.70 -6.61
C GLY A 46 14.65 11.87 -5.35
N ASP A 47 13.81 12.89 -5.36
CA ASP A 47 12.90 13.26 -4.27
C ASP A 47 11.47 13.49 -4.79
N THR A 48 10.58 13.97 -3.93
CA THR A 48 9.16 14.19 -4.24
C THR A 48 8.91 15.28 -5.29
N SER A 49 9.90 16.14 -5.57
CA SER A 49 9.79 17.19 -6.60
C SER A 49 10.28 16.72 -7.97
N ARG A 50 11.24 15.81 -8.01
CA ARG A 50 11.84 15.28 -9.25
C ARG A 50 12.48 13.92 -9.00
N VAL A 51 12.14 12.96 -9.85
CA VAL A 51 12.71 11.61 -9.82
C VAL A 51 13.08 11.16 -11.23
N ALA A 52 14.29 10.60 -11.37
CA ALA A 52 14.73 9.93 -12.58
C ALA A 52 14.53 8.42 -12.41
N LEU A 53 13.94 7.79 -13.42
CA LEU A 53 13.66 6.36 -13.48
C LEU A 53 14.45 5.75 -14.63
N VAL A 54 15.05 4.61 -14.35
CA VAL A 54 15.84 3.84 -15.30
C VAL A 54 15.32 2.41 -15.29
N ASP A 55 14.81 1.96 -16.43
CA ASP A 55 14.63 0.53 -16.67
C ASP A 55 16.00 -0.08 -16.95
N LEU A 56 16.45 -0.99 -16.07
CA LEU A 56 17.74 -1.66 -16.18
C LEU A 56 17.83 -2.56 -17.41
N LYS A 57 16.70 -2.93 -18.03
CA LYS A 57 16.67 -3.65 -19.32
C LYS A 57 16.87 -2.71 -20.51
N ARG A 58 16.62 -1.40 -20.34
CA ARG A 58 16.73 -0.36 -21.37
C ARG A 58 17.34 0.92 -20.77
N PRO A 59 18.60 0.89 -20.32
CA PRO A 59 19.19 1.96 -19.53
C PRO A 59 19.44 3.26 -20.32
N ASP A 60 19.43 3.20 -21.65
CA ASP A 60 19.70 4.35 -22.53
C ASP A 60 18.53 5.35 -22.62
N GLU A 61 17.35 5.00 -22.10
CA GLU A 61 16.13 5.82 -22.17
C GLU A 61 15.58 6.16 -20.76
N PRO A 62 16.29 6.97 -19.96
CA PRO A 62 15.82 7.35 -18.64
C PRO A 62 14.58 8.24 -18.72
N ALA A 63 13.58 7.94 -17.91
CA ALA A 63 12.40 8.77 -17.74
C ALA A 63 12.61 9.76 -16.59
N VAL A 64 12.15 10.99 -16.74
CA VAL A 64 12.19 11.99 -15.67
C VAL A 64 10.77 12.42 -15.34
N LEU A 65 10.36 12.19 -14.09
CA LEU A 65 9.10 12.70 -13.56
C LEU A 65 9.38 13.96 -12.73
N THR A 66 8.45 14.91 -12.80
CA THR A 66 8.53 16.19 -12.08
C THR A 66 7.18 16.55 -11.49
N GLY A 67 7.18 17.35 -10.41
CA GLY A 67 5.96 17.83 -9.80
C GLY A 67 5.07 16.70 -9.29
N SER A 68 3.79 16.72 -9.68
CA SER A 68 2.81 15.75 -9.19
C SER A 68 3.14 14.30 -9.56
N SER A 69 3.70 14.05 -10.74
CA SER A 69 4.08 12.70 -11.15
C SER A 69 5.21 12.12 -10.28
N ALA A 70 6.16 12.95 -9.82
CA ALA A 70 7.22 12.52 -8.92
C ALA A 70 6.67 12.21 -7.52
N ALA A 71 5.73 13.02 -7.04
CA ALA A 71 5.03 12.79 -5.78
C ALA A 71 4.23 11.49 -5.79
N ILE A 72 3.47 11.22 -6.86
CA ILE A 72 2.70 9.97 -7.05
C ILE A 72 3.65 8.76 -7.09
N TRP A 73 4.77 8.85 -7.81
CA TRP A 73 5.78 7.78 -7.83
C TRP A 73 6.29 7.43 -6.42
N HIS A 74 6.58 8.46 -5.62
CA HIS A 74 7.04 8.26 -4.25
C HIS A 74 5.98 7.59 -3.37
N THR A 75 4.70 7.91 -3.56
CA THR A 75 3.58 7.23 -2.89
C THR A 75 3.54 5.75 -3.25
N ILE A 76 3.70 5.38 -4.53
CA ILE A 76 3.73 3.97 -4.95
C ILE A 76 4.89 3.22 -4.29
N GLY A 77 6.08 3.82 -4.22
CA GLY A 77 7.25 3.20 -3.60
C GLY A 77 7.13 2.99 -2.08
N HIS A 78 6.22 3.71 -1.41
CA HIS A 78 5.97 3.59 0.04
C HIS A 78 4.63 2.92 0.37
N ALA A 79 3.78 2.69 -0.63
CA ALA A 79 2.46 2.10 -0.45
C ALA A 79 2.59 0.69 0.12
N SER A 80 1.89 0.44 1.22
CA SER A 80 1.82 -0.91 1.79
C SER A 80 0.86 -1.79 0.98
N TRP A 81 0.99 -3.11 1.15
CA TRP A 81 0.08 -4.07 0.52
C TRP A 81 -1.38 -3.79 0.91
N GLY A 82 -2.26 -3.56 -0.08
CA GLY A 82 -3.66 -3.20 0.12
C GLY A 82 -3.95 -1.71 0.35
N GLU A 83 -2.95 -0.84 0.31
CA GLU A 83 -3.15 0.61 0.32
C GLU A 83 -3.62 1.09 -1.06
N ASP A 84 -4.67 1.92 -1.08
CA ASP A 84 -5.19 2.50 -2.31
C ASP A 84 -4.39 3.74 -2.69
N VAL A 85 -3.57 3.62 -3.74
CA VAL A 85 -2.74 4.70 -4.27
C VAL A 85 -3.58 5.95 -4.58
N ILE A 86 -4.82 5.79 -5.07
CA ILE A 86 -5.67 6.94 -5.40
C ILE A 86 -6.02 7.71 -4.13
N THR A 87 -6.39 7.00 -3.06
CA THR A 87 -6.68 7.60 -1.75
C THR A 87 -5.44 8.31 -1.20
N SER A 88 -4.27 7.66 -1.22
CA SER A 88 -3.03 8.27 -0.69
C SER A 88 -2.58 9.50 -1.50
N VAL A 89 -2.82 9.51 -2.82
CA VAL A 89 -2.57 10.69 -3.67
C VAL A 89 -3.57 11.81 -3.38
N ALA A 90 -4.85 11.48 -3.22
CA ALA A 90 -5.89 12.46 -2.89
C ALA A 90 -5.57 13.19 -1.57
N GLU A 91 -5.15 12.44 -0.55
CA GLU A 91 -4.68 12.98 0.73
C GLU A 91 -3.43 13.86 0.58
N LEU A 92 -2.47 13.45 -0.26
CA LEU A 92 -1.23 14.20 -0.49
C LEU A 92 -1.47 15.59 -1.10
N PHE A 93 -2.47 15.70 -1.98
CA PHE A 93 -2.80 16.96 -2.66
C PHE A 93 -3.95 17.74 -2.00
N ASP A 94 -4.51 17.24 -0.90
CA ASP A 94 -5.67 17.82 -0.19
C ASP A 94 -6.87 18.04 -1.13
N VAL A 95 -7.17 17.04 -1.96
CA VAL A 95 -8.27 17.06 -2.94
C VAL A 95 -9.14 15.80 -2.83
N PRO A 96 -10.42 15.85 -3.24
CA PRO A 96 -11.26 14.66 -3.26
C PRO A 96 -10.70 13.57 -4.19
N ALA A 97 -10.78 12.31 -3.76
CA ALA A 97 -10.30 11.16 -4.54
C ALA A 97 -10.95 11.08 -5.92
N ASP A 98 -12.25 11.37 -6.03
CA ASP A 98 -12.97 11.40 -7.31
C ASP A 98 -12.39 12.41 -8.31
N THR A 99 -11.76 13.49 -7.84
CA THR A 99 -11.15 14.52 -8.69
C THR A 99 -9.86 14.05 -9.35
N VAL A 100 -9.11 13.18 -8.66
CA VAL A 100 -7.80 12.70 -9.12
C VAL A 100 -7.82 11.27 -9.63
N ALA A 101 -8.92 10.54 -9.42
CA ALA A 101 -9.01 9.11 -9.70
C ALA A 101 -8.69 8.76 -11.17
N ASP A 102 -9.25 9.48 -12.13
CA ASP A 102 -9.00 9.20 -13.55
C ASP A 102 -7.58 9.59 -14.00
N ASP A 103 -7.06 10.71 -13.50
CA ASP A 103 -5.68 11.15 -13.80
C ASP A 103 -4.65 10.17 -13.21
N VAL A 104 -4.84 9.77 -11.94
CA VAL A 104 -3.97 8.81 -11.27
C VAL A 104 -4.06 7.44 -11.93
N ARG A 105 -5.26 6.98 -12.30
CA ARG A 105 -5.43 5.70 -13.01
C ARG A 105 -4.73 5.72 -14.36
N SER A 106 -4.94 6.76 -15.16
CA SER A 106 -4.29 6.91 -16.47
C SER A 106 -2.76 6.95 -16.34
N PHE A 107 -2.25 7.58 -15.28
CA PHE A 107 -0.82 7.61 -15.00
C PHE A 107 -0.27 6.23 -14.59
N LEU A 108 -0.99 5.49 -13.74
CA LEU A 108 -0.61 4.13 -13.37
C LEU A 108 -0.62 3.19 -14.59
N GLU A 109 -1.61 3.31 -15.46
CA GLU A 109 -1.70 2.56 -16.72
C GLU A 109 -0.53 2.89 -17.66
N ASP A 110 -0.10 4.16 -17.77
CA ASP A 110 1.09 4.54 -18.53
C ASP A 110 2.37 3.90 -17.95
N LEU A 111 2.54 3.95 -16.62
CA LEU A 111 3.68 3.34 -15.96
C LEU A 111 3.71 1.81 -16.14
N GLU A 112 2.55 1.15 -16.09
CA GLU A 112 2.41 -0.28 -16.34
C GLU A 112 2.74 -0.63 -17.80
N ALA A 113 2.20 0.13 -18.76
CA ALA A 113 2.46 -0.07 -20.19
C ALA A 113 3.96 0.07 -20.53
N ARG A 114 4.67 0.89 -19.76
CA ARG A 114 6.13 1.10 -19.88
C ARG A 114 6.94 0.07 -19.09
N GLY A 115 6.30 -0.84 -18.37
CA GLY A 115 6.94 -1.87 -17.57
C GLY A 115 7.60 -1.35 -16.29
N LEU A 116 7.27 -0.12 -15.85
CA LEU A 116 7.89 0.54 -14.70
C LEU A 116 7.25 0.09 -13.38
N ILE A 117 5.97 -0.28 -13.43
CA ILE A 117 5.23 -0.86 -12.31
C ILE A 117 4.49 -2.10 -12.79
N THR A 118 4.12 -2.96 -11.85
CA THR A 118 3.30 -4.14 -12.10
C THR A 118 2.06 -4.11 -11.21
N ARG A 119 0.92 -4.52 -11.77
CA ARG A 119 -0.30 -4.71 -11.01
C ARG A 119 -0.37 -6.13 -10.46
N GLU A 120 -0.40 -6.25 -9.14
CA GLU A 120 -0.79 -7.46 -8.45
C GLU A 120 -2.26 -7.35 -8.06
N ASP A 121 -3.12 -8.07 -8.78
CA ASP A 121 -4.48 -8.28 -8.31
C ASP A 121 -4.41 -9.20 -7.09
N GLY A 122 -4.89 -8.73 -5.94
CA GLY A 122 -4.92 -9.47 -4.68
C GLY A 122 -5.68 -10.79 -4.80
N ARG A 123 -5.01 -11.81 -5.30
CA ARG A 123 -5.43 -13.21 -5.35
C ARG A 123 -4.29 -14.06 -4.78
N HIS A 124 -3.89 -13.75 -3.55
CA HIS A 124 -3.11 -14.71 -2.78
C HIS A 124 -4.09 -15.70 -2.15
N GLY A 125 -4.04 -16.95 -2.63
CA GLY A 125 -4.85 -18.07 -2.16
C GLY A 125 -4.45 -18.56 -0.77
#